data_AF-A0A1G0ZH25-F1
#
_entry.id   AF-A0A1G0ZH25-F1
#
_cell.length_a   1.000
_cell.length_b   1.000
_cell.length_c   1.000
_cell.angle_alpha   90.00
_cell.angle_beta   90.00
_cell.angle_gamma   90.00
#
_symmetry.space_group_name_H-M   'P 1'
#
loop_
_entity.id
_entity.type
_entity.pdbx_description
1 polymer ?
#
loop_
_entity_poly.entity_id
_entity_poly.type
_entity_poly.pdbx_seq_one_letter_code
_entity_poly.pdbx_strand_id
1 'polypeptide(L)'
;MVVIFLFAGIILGFFLPGYFINRILGGKNDFGADFIVSTVILFTVIFWAGISGFKLNVVNIGLLLLLLNALLFVYCSIKRKKLDMEYQVLRLGNFERVILLPIALLCLLMLLRSSFFPLPIGDQIFRWYFLPARMLETGSFSYYPPFTGADYEKYFFTDSFPPIVSFSYFWLFSLYGKAEVLLVCIPVTIQFALIFVFGYRLASTLFNSEKAGFFAILMIGSSTLLFYSVLLSQETGITALATLALVYFLVRNRECTTGDVLLAAFASALGALSREYGCVFILCGLIVILWRKMPLRILVCYLTLSFLLVGPWYIRNIIITGNPVYSNPIGNIFPVNPVHVGILSAYSDTIGLKSYMNINVLKPLAEGLVFALGIPFFIGVAAVLMMFRKLGYLLLISIIFLSLWIYSIFVPAGIFHSMRILTPAIALLYVCAASIFDMLSAKYKNFYRIAAIVLSASCFLALFLDIFVPWNPFRLSLKEWEIASGIKKQWDISQEIYLFIEPIPNGSKVLSDCANFYAVLEADKENSKDIKLVSVYSPDVRFLFDKNTSFEEGAAGLKKLGISYVLIGQKNNLDFIYFRKFPFFEKCSSSGRQIIKGLLYELPSD
;
A
#
# COMPACT_ATOMS: atom_id res chain seq x y z
N MET A 1 8.56 29.02 -10.29
CA MET A 1 9.56 28.57 -9.31
C MET A 1 9.17 27.26 -8.63
N VAL A 2 7.97 27.16 -8.04
CA VAL A 2 7.47 25.93 -7.36
C VAL A 2 7.54 24.67 -8.23
N VAL A 3 7.10 24.72 -9.50
CA VAL A 3 7.13 23.56 -10.40
C VAL A 3 8.56 23.07 -10.68
N ILE A 4 9.52 23.98 -10.88
CA ILE A 4 10.93 23.63 -11.11
C ILE A 4 11.53 22.98 -9.85
N PHE A 5 11.24 23.56 -8.68
CA PHE A 5 11.69 23.02 -7.40
C PHE A 5 11.11 21.64 -7.12
N LEU A 6 9.80 21.44 -7.37
CA LEU A 6 9.13 20.16 -7.26
C LEU A 6 9.76 19.12 -8.19
N PHE A 7 9.98 19.47 -9.47
CA PHE A 7 10.61 18.57 -10.44
C PHE A 7 12.04 18.18 -10.03
N ALA A 8 12.85 19.16 -9.62
CA ALA A 8 14.21 18.90 -9.13
C ALA A 8 14.20 18.02 -7.87
N GLY A 9 13.27 18.26 -6.94
CA GLY A 9 13.08 17.45 -5.74
C GLY A 9 12.61 16.02 -6.02
N ILE A 10 11.76 15.82 -7.04
CA ILE A 10 11.36 14.50 -7.50
C ILE A 10 12.58 13.74 -8.03
N ILE A 11 13.41 14.37 -8.87
CA ILE A 11 14.65 13.75 -9.36
C ILE A 11 15.58 13.42 -8.18
N LEU A 12 15.79 14.37 -7.28
CA LEU A 12 16.69 14.23 -6.13
C LEU A 12 16.26 13.10 -5.18
N GLY A 13 14.96 12.95 -4.92
CA GLY A 13 14.43 11.97 -3.97
C GLY A 13 14.12 10.61 -4.58
N PHE A 14 13.56 10.58 -5.79
CA PHE A 14 13.04 9.35 -6.41
C PHE A 14 13.93 8.75 -7.50
N PHE A 15 15.01 9.40 -7.95
CA PHE A 15 15.82 8.85 -9.05
C PHE A 15 17.32 8.96 -8.87
N LEU A 16 17.82 10.09 -8.37
CA LEU A 16 19.24 10.41 -8.41
C LEU A 16 20.14 9.48 -7.55
N PRO A 17 19.77 9.12 -6.30
CA PRO A 17 20.56 8.19 -5.50
C PRO A 17 20.68 6.82 -6.17
N GLY A 18 19.57 6.32 -6.68
CA GLY A 18 19.50 5.04 -7.38
C GLY A 18 20.27 5.06 -8.69
N TYR A 19 20.19 6.13 -9.46
CA TYR A 19 20.98 6.34 -10.67
C TYR A 19 22.48 6.17 -10.37
N PHE A 20 23.02 6.86 -9.35
CA PHE A 20 24.45 6.74 -9.04
C PHE A 20 24.81 5.34 -8.52
N ILE A 21 24.00 4.73 -7.67
CA ILE A 21 24.25 3.37 -7.18
C ILE A 21 24.27 2.37 -8.33
N ASN A 22 23.31 2.47 -9.25
CA ASN A 22 23.25 1.63 -10.42
C ASN A 22 24.52 1.75 -11.29
N ARG A 23 25.10 2.96 -11.42
CA ARG A 23 26.41 3.19 -12.08
C ARG A 23 27.58 2.57 -11.35
N ILE A 24 27.59 2.67 -10.01
CA ILE A 24 28.62 2.04 -9.19
C ILE A 24 28.67 0.53 -9.46
N LEU A 25 27.49 -0.09 -9.57
CA LEU A 25 27.32 -1.51 -9.85
C LEU A 25 27.62 -1.90 -11.31
N GLY A 26 27.92 -0.93 -12.17
CA GLY A 26 28.15 -1.17 -13.60
C GLY A 26 26.88 -1.40 -14.41
N GLY A 27 25.71 -1.11 -13.84
CA GLY A 27 24.44 -1.13 -14.54
C GLY A 27 24.38 -0.05 -15.63
N LYS A 28 23.63 -0.35 -16.69
CA LYS A 28 23.22 0.63 -17.69
C LYS A 28 21.92 1.30 -17.21
N ASN A 29 21.65 2.52 -17.69
CA ASN A 29 20.50 3.35 -17.31
C ASN A 29 19.21 2.54 -17.10
N ASP A 30 18.92 2.20 -15.85
CA ASP A 30 17.77 1.41 -15.48
C ASP A 30 16.88 2.22 -14.57
N PHE A 31 16.01 3.02 -15.18
CA PHE A 31 15.07 3.90 -14.50
C PHE A 31 14.22 3.19 -13.43
N GLY A 32 13.88 1.91 -13.66
CA GLY A 32 13.14 1.11 -12.68
C GLY A 32 13.98 0.79 -11.45
N ALA A 33 15.25 0.41 -11.64
CA ALA A 33 16.19 0.22 -10.54
C ALA A 33 16.45 1.54 -9.80
N ASP A 34 16.63 2.62 -10.55
CA ASP A 34 16.90 3.95 -10.02
C ASP A 34 15.74 4.41 -9.09
N PHE A 35 14.49 4.19 -9.50
CA PHE A 35 13.31 4.46 -8.69
C PHE A 35 13.25 3.65 -7.39
N ILE A 36 13.42 2.33 -7.49
CA ILE A 36 13.34 1.41 -6.36
C ILE A 36 14.41 1.76 -5.31
N VAL A 37 15.66 1.91 -5.75
CA VAL A 37 16.79 2.21 -4.86
C VAL A 37 16.62 3.58 -4.22
N SER A 38 16.25 4.60 -4.99
CA SER A 38 16.07 5.95 -4.46
C SER A 38 14.92 6.05 -3.46
N THR A 39 13.81 5.35 -3.69
CA THR A 39 12.66 5.37 -2.78
C THR A 39 13.02 4.77 -1.41
N VAL A 40 13.77 3.67 -1.39
CA VAL A 40 14.26 3.06 -0.14
C VAL A 40 15.30 3.94 0.54
N ILE A 41 16.16 4.63 -0.21
CA ILE A 41 17.11 5.60 0.34
C ILE A 41 16.40 6.81 0.93
N LEU A 42 15.39 7.35 0.24
CA LEU A 42 14.56 8.45 0.73
C LEU A 42 13.91 8.06 2.06
N PHE A 43 13.35 6.85 2.15
CA PHE A 43 12.85 6.31 3.41
C PHE A 43 13.92 6.30 4.50
N THR A 44 15.10 5.75 4.17
CA THR A 44 16.22 5.62 5.12
C THR A 44 16.71 6.98 5.61
N VAL A 45 16.79 7.98 4.73
CA VAL A 45 17.20 9.35 5.07
C VAL A 45 16.18 10.01 5.98
N ILE A 46 14.89 9.95 5.64
CA ILE A 46 13.81 10.52 6.48
C ILE A 46 13.79 9.83 7.85
N PHE A 47 13.89 8.50 7.87
CA PHE A 47 13.93 7.70 9.09
C PHE A 47 15.08 8.16 10.00
N TRP A 48 16.32 8.14 9.52
CA TRP A 48 17.47 8.49 10.34
C TRP A 48 17.50 9.96 10.74
N ALA A 49 17.01 10.86 9.89
CA ALA A 49 16.86 12.27 10.26
C ALA A 49 15.91 12.42 11.45
N GLY A 50 14.73 11.78 11.39
CA GLY A 50 13.74 11.83 12.47
C GLY A 50 14.24 11.17 13.76
N ILE A 51 14.93 10.02 13.66
CA ILE A 51 15.51 9.34 14.83
C ILE A 51 16.61 10.16 15.49
N SER A 52 17.40 10.88 14.69
CA SER A 52 18.46 11.75 15.20
C SER A 52 17.93 13.08 15.77
N GLY A 53 16.61 13.28 15.81
CA GLY A 53 15.97 14.49 16.33
C GLY A 53 16.00 15.69 15.38
N PHE A 54 16.42 15.52 14.13
CA PHE A 54 16.32 16.60 13.14
C PHE A 54 14.85 16.87 12.82
N LYS A 55 14.46 18.15 12.82
CA LYS A 55 13.14 18.55 12.33
C LYS A 55 12.98 18.11 10.88
N LEU A 56 11.95 17.33 10.61
CA LEU A 56 11.62 16.87 9.26
C LEU A 56 11.04 18.04 8.47
N ASN A 57 11.81 18.53 7.52
CA ASN A 57 11.40 19.57 6.57
C ASN A 57 12.20 19.41 5.27
N VAL A 58 11.78 20.13 4.24
CA VAL A 58 12.40 20.05 2.91
C VAL A 58 13.89 20.41 2.92
N VAL A 59 14.31 21.35 3.77
CA VAL A 59 15.71 21.82 3.83
C VAL A 59 16.60 20.73 4.41
N ASN A 60 16.26 20.19 5.57
CA ASN A 60 17.07 19.17 6.24
C ASN A 60 17.17 17.88 5.42
N ILE A 61 16.04 17.39 4.90
CA ILE A 61 16.02 16.19 4.08
C ILE A 61 16.70 16.45 2.73
N GLY A 62 16.45 17.60 2.10
CA GLY A 62 17.09 18.01 0.86
C GLY A 62 18.62 18.11 0.99
N LEU A 63 19.14 18.69 2.07
CA LEU A 63 20.58 18.77 2.33
C LEU A 63 21.20 17.39 2.51
N LEU A 64 20.57 16.49 3.27
CA LEU A 64 21.06 15.12 3.44
C LEU A 64 21.09 14.35 2.12
N LEU A 65 20.04 14.49 1.29
CA LEU A 65 20.01 13.89 -0.04
C LEU A 65 21.06 14.51 -0.96
N LEU A 66 21.26 15.83 -0.94
CA LEU A 66 22.29 16.50 -1.75
C LEU A 66 23.69 16.04 -1.35
N LEU A 67 23.99 15.94 -0.06
CA LEU A 67 25.27 15.43 0.45
C LEU A 67 25.50 13.98 0.03
N LEU A 68 24.49 13.12 0.19
CA LEU A 68 24.57 11.73 -0.25
C LEU A 68 24.84 11.63 -1.76
N ASN A 69 24.08 12.37 -2.56
CA ASN A 69 24.26 12.38 -4.02
C ASN A 69 25.62 12.94 -4.43
N ALA A 70 26.13 13.96 -3.75
CA ALA A 70 27.48 14.49 -3.98
C ALA A 70 28.55 13.44 -3.68
N LEU A 71 28.44 12.70 -2.58
CA LEU A 71 29.36 11.61 -2.24
C LEU A 71 29.31 10.47 -3.27
N LEU A 72 28.11 10.07 -3.69
CA LEU A 72 27.92 9.05 -4.71
C LEU A 72 28.46 9.50 -6.08
N PHE A 73 28.28 10.77 -6.44
CA PHE A 73 28.83 11.38 -7.63
C PHE A 73 30.37 11.38 -7.59
N VAL A 74 30.97 11.88 -6.50
CA VAL A 74 32.44 11.87 -6.30
C VAL A 74 32.98 10.46 -6.41
N TYR A 75 32.32 9.47 -5.81
CA TYR A 75 32.71 8.07 -5.94
C TYR A 75 32.65 7.57 -7.39
N CYS A 76 31.58 7.88 -8.13
CA CYS A 76 31.48 7.56 -9.55
C CYS A 76 32.62 8.20 -10.36
N SER A 77 32.93 9.48 -10.10
CA SER A 77 34.01 10.22 -10.77
C SER A 77 35.38 9.63 -10.49
N ILE A 78 35.69 9.31 -9.22
CA ILE A 78 36.95 8.67 -8.81
C ILE A 78 37.10 7.30 -9.49
N LYS A 79 36.03 6.51 -9.55
CA LYS A 79 36.02 5.20 -10.21
C LYS A 79 35.88 5.29 -11.74
N ARG A 80 35.91 6.50 -12.32
CA ARG A 80 35.77 6.78 -13.76
C ARG A 80 34.56 6.05 -14.38
N LYS A 81 33.46 5.96 -13.63
CA LYS A 81 32.22 5.35 -14.12
C LYS A 81 31.62 6.29 -15.18
N LYS A 82 31.22 5.73 -16.32
CA LYS A 82 30.53 6.49 -17.37
C LYS A 82 29.15 6.91 -16.87
N LEU A 83 28.86 8.20 -16.96
CA LEU A 83 27.55 8.80 -16.61
C LEU A 83 26.65 8.97 -17.85
N ASP A 84 26.97 8.28 -18.94
CA ASP A 84 26.30 8.46 -20.24
C ASP A 84 24.82 8.08 -20.18
N MET A 85 23.93 8.97 -20.61
CA MET A 85 22.47 8.77 -20.63
C MET A 85 22.01 7.81 -21.76
N GLU A 86 22.84 6.88 -22.23
CA GLU A 86 22.43 5.90 -23.24
C GLU A 86 21.39 4.93 -22.66
N TYR A 87 20.14 5.12 -23.05
CA TYR A 87 19.05 4.20 -22.73
C TYR A 87 18.98 3.09 -23.76
N GLN A 88 18.82 1.86 -23.31
CA GLN A 88 18.36 0.78 -24.18
C GLN A 88 16.89 1.02 -24.48
N VAL A 89 16.62 1.76 -25.55
CA VAL A 89 15.25 1.96 -26.04
C VAL A 89 14.76 0.64 -26.60
N LEU A 90 13.66 0.12 -26.05
CA LEU A 90 12.95 -1.01 -26.62
C LEU A 90 12.53 -0.65 -28.05
N ARG A 91 13.06 -1.35 -29.04
CA ARG A 91 12.74 -1.09 -30.45
C ARG A 91 11.39 -1.71 -30.78
N LEU A 92 10.34 -0.89 -30.69
CA LEU A 92 8.98 -1.29 -31.04
C LEU A 92 8.74 -1.19 -32.55
N GLY A 93 8.33 -2.31 -33.16
CA GLY A 93 7.76 -2.33 -34.50
C GLY A 93 6.40 -1.63 -34.56
N ASN A 94 5.91 -1.35 -35.77
CA ASN A 94 4.61 -0.68 -35.95
C ASN A 94 3.45 -1.47 -35.35
N PHE A 95 3.51 -2.80 -35.45
CA PHE A 95 2.50 -3.68 -34.85
C PHE A 95 2.50 -3.57 -33.33
N GLU A 96 3.67 -3.68 -32.70
CA GLU A 96 3.85 -3.57 -31.25
C GLU A 96 3.34 -2.22 -30.72
N ARG A 97 3.61 -1.12 -31.43
CA ARG A 97 3.10 0.21 -31.05
C ARG A 97 1.58 0.26 -31.01
N VAL A 98 0.90 -0.37 -31.99
CA VAL A 98 -0.57 -0.38 -32.05
C VAL A 98 -1.15 -1.25 -30.94
N ILE A 99 -0.64 -2.47 -30.74
CA ILE A 99 -1.19 -3.36 -29.70
C ILE A 99 -0.94 -2.85 -28.28
N LEU A 100 0.09 -2.02 -28.07
CA LEU A 100 0.42 -1.42 -26.76
C LEU A 100 -0.25 -0.06 -26.52
N LEU A 101 -0.97 0.50 -27.50
CA LEU A 101 -1.76 1.72 -27.32
C LEU A 101 -2.66 1.69 -26.05
N PRO A 102 -3.45 0.64 -25.77
CA PRO A 102 -4.27 0.60 -24.56
C PRO A 102 -3.45 0.66 -23.26
N ILE A 103 -2.20 0.16 -23.26
CA ILE A 103 -1.32 0.24 -22.09
C ILE A 103 -0.90 1.68 -21.81
N ALA A 104 -0.59 2.45 -22.86
CA ALA A 104 -0.29 3.86 -22.73
C ALA A 104 -1.52 4.65 -22.22
N LEU A 105 -2.71 4.31 -22.73
CA LEU A 105 -3.97 4.89 -22.26
C LEU A 105 -4.30 4.52 -20.82
N LEU A 106 -3.99 3.29 -20.38
CA LEU A 106 -4.14 2.86 -18.99
C LEU A 106 -3.20 3.66 -18.06
N CYS A 107 -1.95 3.91 -18.47
CA CYS A 107 -1.04 4.77 -17.70
C CYS A 107 -1.57 6.21 -17.61
N LEU A 108 -2.13 6.74 -18.70
CA LEU A 108 -2.77 8.05 -18.70
C LEU A 108 -4.01 8.06 -17.81
N LEU A 109 -4.86 7.02 -17.87
CA LEU A 109 -6.03 6.90 -17.02
C LEU A 109 -5.64 6.81 -15.54
N MET A 110 -4.58 6.08 -15.20
CA MET A 110 -4.04 6.03 -13.84
C MET A 110 -3.67 7.42 -13.34
N LEU A 111 -2.93 8.20 -14.15
CA LEU A 111 -2.58 9.58 -13.82
C LEU A 111 -3.82 10.44 -13.63
N LEU A 112 -4.80 10.37 -14.54
CA LEU A 112 -6.03 11.14 -14.46
C LEU A 112 -6.86 10.75 -13.23
N ARG A 113 -7.09 9.46 -12.99
CA ARG A 113 -7.89 8.92 -11.87
C ARG A 113 -7.26 9.20 -10.51
N SER A 114 -5.94 9.09 -10.40
CA SER A 114 -5.23 9.43 -9.15
C SER A 114 -5.06 10.94 -8.92
N SER A 115 -5.30 11.79 -9.93
CA SER A 115 -5.25 13.25 -9.80
C SER A 115 -6.65 13.84 -9.60
N PHE A 116 -7.54 13.70 -10.58
CA PHE A 116 -8.74 14.54 -10.65
C PHE A 116 -9.98 13.93 -10.04
N PHE A 117 -10.00 12.61 -9.84
CA PHE A 117 -11.20 11.90 -9.46
C PHE A 117 -11.16 11.46 -8.00
N PRO A 118 -12.30 11.50 -7.29
CA PRO A 118 -12.37 11.00 -5.93
C PRO A 118 -12.05 9.50 -5.93
N LEU A 119 -11.11 9.12 -5.08
CA LEU A 119 -10.79 7.72 -4.83
C LEU A 119 -11.82 7.10 -3.87
N PRO A 120 -12.09 5.79 -3.98
CA PRO A 120 -12.97 5.09 -3.05
C PRO A 120 -12.56 5.34 -1.60
N ILE A 121 -13.51 5.79 -0.76
CA ILE A 121 -13.25 6.12 0.65
C ILE A 121 -12.79 4.86 1.41
N GLY A 122 -11.78 5.02 2.25
CA GLY A 122 -11.15 3.93 2.98
C GLY A 122 -10.08 4.44 3.94
N ASP A 123 -9.10 3.60 4.24
CA ASP A 123 -8.02 3.91 5.18
C ASP A 123 -6.98 4.90 4.61
N GLN A 124 -7.07 5.26 3.33
CA GLN A 124 -6.16 6.24 2.73
C GLN A 124 -6.22 7.63 3.32
N ILE A 125 -7.38 8.05 3.83
CA ILE A 125 -7.52 9.39 4.42
C ILE A 125 -6.61 9.49 5.63
N PHE A 126 -6.73 8.56 6.60
CA PHE A 126 -5.98 8.66 7.85
C PHE A 126 -4.59 7.98 7.81
N ARG A 127 -4.41 6.85 7.09
CA ARG A 127 -3.12 6.14 7.05
C ARG A 127 -2.14 6.76 6.07
N TRP A 128 -2.60 6.99 4.84
CA TRP A 128 -1.72 7.29 3.73
C TRP A 128 -1.57 8.80 3.51
N TYR A 129 -2.63 9.60 3.67
CA TYR A 129 -2.60 11.06 3.43
C TYR A 129 -2.37 11.88 4.69
N PHE A 130 -3.03 11.51 5.79
CA PHE A 130 -2.94 12.27 7.04
C PHE A 130 -1.60 12.09 7.75
N LEU A 131 -1.05 10.88 7.85
CA LEU A 131 0.28 10.67 8.47
C LEU A 131 1.38 11.58 7.89
N PRO A 132 1.58 11.68 6.55
CA PRO A 132 2.56 12.60 6.00
C PRO A 132 2.21 14.08 6.18
N ALA A 133 0.92 14.44 6.16
CA ALA A 133 0.49 15.81 6.47
C ALA A 133 0.87 16.19 7.90
N ARG A 134 0.65 15.29 8.86
CA ARG A 134 1.07 15.48 10.25
C ARG A 134 2.58 15.52 10.42
N MET A 135 3.34 14.75 9.65
CA MET A 135 4.80 14.87 9.64
C MET A 135 5.26 16.24 9.13
N LEU A 136 4.59 16.79 8.11
CA LEU A 136 4.88 18.13 7.59
C LEU A 136 4.58 19.21 8.64
N GLU A 137 3.43 19.12 9.31
CA GLU A 137 3.02 20.08 10.35
C GLU A 137 3.92 20.04 11.58
N THR A 138 4.16 18.84 12.12
CA THR A 138 4.89 18.64 13.38
C THR A 138 6.41 18.62 13.18
N GLY A 139 6.88 18.35 11.97
CA GLY A 139 8.30 18.13 11.67
C GLY A 139 8.87 16.88 12.34
N SER A 140 8.05 15.87 12.66
CA SER A 140 8.47 14.63 13.33
C SER A 140 7.52 13.47 12.97
N PHE A 141 8.00 12.23 13.14
CA PHE A 141 7.14 11.02 13.18
C PHE A 141 7.26 10.30 14.54
N SER A 142 7.79 10.95 15.58
CA SER A 142 8.07 10.30 16.87
C SER A 142 6.84 9.71 17.56
N TYR A 143 5.65 10.25 17.26
CA TYR A 143 4.34 9.77 17.74
C TYR A 143 3.85 8.50 17.04
N TYR A 144 4.58 8.01 16.05
CA TYR A 144 4.23 6.83 15.27
C TYR A 144 5.26 5.71 15.52
N PRO A 145 4.88 4.49 15.89
CA PRO A 145 3.51 4.07 16.20
C PRO A 145 2.97 4.72 17.46
N PRO A 146 1.66 5.00 17.55
CA PRO A 146 1.10 5.55 18.77
C PRO A 146 1.08 4.50 19.87
N PHE A 147 1.56 4.88 21.05
CA PHE A 147 1.64 3.99 22.21
C PHE A 147 1.14 4.66 23.49
N THR A 148 1.43 5.95 23.66
CA THR A 148 0.94 6.77 24.78
C THR A 148 -0.29 7.58 24.39
N GLY A 149 -1.04 8.09 25.37
CA GLY A 149 -2.17 8.99 25.11
C GLY A 149 -1.80 10.19 24.24
N ALA A 150 -0.66 10.82 24.53
CA ALA A 150 -0.13 11.96 23.76
C ALA A 150 0.25 11.60 22.31
N ASP A 151 0.58 10.34 22.02
CA ASP A 151 0.80 9.91 20.65
C ASP A 151 -0.53 9.77 19.90
N TYR A 152 -1.55 9.20 20.56
CA TYR A 152 -2.91 9.09 20.00
C TYR A 152 -3.57 10.45 19.74
N GLU A 153 -3.20 11.49 20.49
CA GLU A 153 -3.60 12.87 20.22
C GLU A 153 -2.99 13.42 18.92
N LYS A 154 -1.93 12.81 18.37
CA LYS A 154 -1.28 13.21 17.11
C LYS A 154 -1.56 12.27 15.95
N TYR A 155 -1.77 10.99 16.24
CA TYR A 155 -2.14 9.96 15.27
C TYR A 155 -3.09 8.94 15.89
N PHE A 156 -4.33 8.97 15.43
CA PHE A 156 -5.47 8.37 16.13
C PHE A 156 -5.55 6.84 16.07
N PHE A 157 -4.98 6.22 15.04
CA PHE A 157 -5.18 4.80 14.75
C PHE A 157 -4.01 3.92 15.22
N THR A 158 -4.29 2.69 15.65
CA THR A 158 -3.24 1.78 16.14
C THR A 158 -2.60 0.97 15.02
N ASP A 159 -1.49 1.45 14.47
CA ASP A 159 -0.62 0.67 13.59
C ASP A 159 0.86 1.08 13.71
N SER A 160 1.75 0.24 13.18
CA SER A 160 3.21 0.47 13.17
C SER A 160 3.90 -0.03 11.91
N PHE A 161 3.13 -0.24 10.84
CA PHE A 161 3.72 -0.69 9.58
C PHE A 161 4.77 0.33 9.10
N PRO A 162 5.83 -0.10 8.41
CA PRO A 162 6.84 0.84 7.97
C PRO A 162 6.24 1.83 6.97
N PRO A 163 6.41 3.15 7.16
CA PRO A 163 5.65 4.16 6.43
C PRO A 163 6.34 4.58 5.12
N ILE A 164 6.83 3.67 4.26
CA ILE A 164 7.51 4.08 3.01
C ILE A 164 6.62 4.90 2.07
N VAL A 165 5.34 4.54 2.00
CA VAL A 165 4.32 5.27 1.22
C VAL A 165 4.16 6.68 1.79
N SER A 166 3.91 6.78 3.09
CA SER A 166 3.74 8.07 3.77
C SER A 166 5.01 8.91 3.72
N PHE A 167 6.22 8.35 3.87
CA PHE A 167 7.48 9.09 3.73
C PHE A 167 7.67 9.64 2.32
N SER A 168 7.26 8.88 1.30
CA SER A 168 7.27 9.34 -0.10
C SER A 168 6.32 10.52 -0.30
N TYR A 169 5.13 10.48 0.30
CA TYR A 169 4.15 11.58 0.21
C TYR A 169 4.57 12.79 1.02
N PHE A 170 5.14 12.60 2.21
CA PHE A 170 5.73 13.65 3.03
C PHE A 170 6.81 14.43 2.23
N TRP A 171 7.66 13.72 1.47
CA TRP A 171 8.66 14.38 0.64
C TRP A 171 8.01 15.28 -0.42
N LEU A 172 6.98 14.79 -1.12
CA LEU A 172 6.24 15.58 -2.11
C LEU A 172 5.53 16.78 -1.49
N PHE A 173 4.87 16.59 -0.36
CA PHE A 173 4.19 17.67 0.37
C PHE A 173 5.18 18.71 0.87
N SER A 174 6.35 18.28 1.34
CA SER A 174 7.44 19.16 1.76
C SER A 174 8.01 19.97 0.61
N LEU A 175 8.17 19.37 -0.57
CA LEU A 175 8.61 20.07 -1.79
C LEU A 175 7.60 21.12 -2.24
N TYR A 176 6.31 20.83 -2.09
CA TYR A 176 5.26 21.75 -2.48
C TYR A 176 4.96 22.82 -1.40
N GLY A 177 5.31 22.53 -0.14
CA GLY A 177 5.11 23.40 1.02
C GLY A 177 3.75 23.24 1.71
N LYS A 178 2.87 22.38 1.20
CA LYS A 178 1.57 22.03 1.82
C LYS A 178 1.17 20.60 1.49
N ALA A 179 0.30 20.02 2.31
CA ALA A 179 -0.29 18.71 2.05
C ALA A 179 -1.26 18.81 0.87
N GLU A 180 -0.87 18.28 -0.28
CA GLU A 180 -1.65 18.33 -1.52
C GLU A 180 -1.77 16.93 -2.10
N VAL A 181 -2.95 16.32 -1.92
CA VAL A 181 -3.20 14.91 -2.28
C VAL A 181 -2.98 14.65 -3.77
N LEU A 182 -3.17 15.66 -4.63
CA LEU A 182 -2.88 15.57 -6.07
C LEU A 182 -1.46 15.08 -6.37
N LEU A 183 -0.47 15.40 -5.52
CA LEU A 183 0.92 15.02 -5.76
C LEU A 183 1.14 13.51 -5.67
N VAL A 184 0.26 12.78 -5.00
CA VAL A 184 0.32 11.32 -4.86
C VAL A 184 0.20 10.62 -6.22
N CYS A 185 -0.41 11.25 -7.23
CA CYS A 185 -0.51 10.70 -8.58
C CYS A 185 0.85 10.40 -9.21
N ILE A 186 1.91 11.13 -8.81
CA ILE A 186 3.27 11.00 -9.35
C ILE A 186 3.85 9.61 -9.02
N PRO A 187 4.10 9.24 -7.75
CA PRO A 187 4.64 7.93 -7.42
C PRO A 187 3.70 6.80 -7.82
N VAL A 188 2.38 6.99 -7.77
CA VAL A 188 1.40 5.96 -8.17
C VAL A 188 1.49 5.65 -9.67
N THR A 189 1.55 6.67 -10.53
CA THR A 189 1.69 6.50 -11.97
C THR A 189 3.04 5.87 -12.33
N ILE A 190 4.12 6.29 -11.67
CA ILE A 190 5.46 5.71 -11.86
C ILE A 190 5.45 4.22 -11.48
N GLN A 191 4.88 3.86 -10.32
CA GLN A 191 4.76 2.47 -9.90
C GLN A 191 3.99 1.63 -10.93
N PHE A 192 2.85 2.13 -11.40
CA PHE A 192 2.03 1.44 -12.39
C PHE A 192 2.79 1.20 -13.70
N ALA A 193 3.47 2.22 -14.22
CA ALA A 193 4.31 2.10 -15.42
C ALA A 193 5.45 1.09 -15.21
N LEU A 194 6.11 1.12 -14.04
CA LEU A 194 7.21 0.22 -13.73
C LEU A 194 6.78 -1.23 -13.53
N ILE A 195 5.54 -1.51 -13.11
CA ILE A 195 4.98 -2.87 -13.07
C ILE A 195 4.98 -3.47 -14.49
N PHE A 196 4.59 -2.71 -15.52
CA PHE A 196 4.68 -3.18 -16.90
C PHE A 196 6.13 -3.39 -17.35
N VAL A 197 7.02 -2.47 -17.00
CA VAL A 197 8.45 -2.57 -17.36
C VAL A 197 9.09 -3.82 -16.76
N PHE A 198 8.90 -4.07 -15.46
CA PHE A 198 9.45 -5.26 -14.81
C PHE A 198 8.70 -6.53 -15.20
N GLY A 199 7.40 -6.47 -15.49
CA GLY A 199 6.64 -7.59 -16.06
C GLY A 199 7.21 -8.03 -17.41
N TYR A 200 7.44 -7.08 -18.32
CA TYR A 200 8.11 -7.32 -19.60
C TYR A 200 9.49 -7.95 -19.40
N ARG A 201 10.34 -7.29 -18.61
CA ARG A 201 11.74 -7.72 -18.43
C ARG A 201 11.84 -9.08 -17.78
N LEU A 202 11.01 -9.36 -16.78
CA LEU A 202 10.98 -10.65 -16.10
C LEU A 202 10.55 -11.75 -17.06
N ALA A 203 9.46 -11.55 -17.81
CA ALA A 203 8.99 -12.53 -18.79
C ALA A 203 10.04 -12.77 -19.90
N SER A 204 10.58 -11.70 -20.48
CA SER A 204 11.59 -11.83 -21.53
C SER A 204 12.86 -12.50 -21.06
N THR A 205 13.27 -12.28 -19.81
CA THR A 205 14.41 -12.96 -19.20
C THR A 205 14.11 -14.44 -18.97
N LEU A 206 12.99 -14.74 -18.31
CA LEU A 206 12.66 -16.12 -17.92
C LEU A 206 12.48 -17.02 -19.14
N PHE A 207 11.92 -16.49 -20.23
CA PHE A 207 11.58 -17.26 -21.42
C PHE A 207 12.50 -17.00 -22.61
N ASN A 208 13.47 -16.08 -22.48
CA ASN A 208 14.39 -15.67 -23.54
C ASN A 208 13.64 -15.25 -24.83
N SER A 209 12.56 -14.49 -24.67
CA SER A 209 11.66 -14.09 -25.76
C SER A 209 11.07 -12.69 -25.53
N GLU A 210 11.19 -11.79 -26.51
CA GLU A 210 10.53 -10.48 -26.48
C GLU A 210 9.00 -10.62 -26.55
N LYS A 211 8.49 -11.64 -27.25
CA LYS A 211 7.04 -11.90 -27.36
C LYS A 211 6.44 -12.24 -26.02
N ALA A 212 7.13 -13.03 -25.20
CA ALA A 212 6.72 -13.30 -23.83
C ALA A 212 6.62 -12.01 -23.01
N GLY A 213 7.56 -11.07 -23.22
CA GLY A 213 7.50 -9.73 -22.63
C GLY A 213 6.23 -8.98 -23.02
N PHE A 214 5.91 -8.91 -24.31
CA PHE A 214 4.69 -8.24 -24.78
C PHE A 214 3.41 -8.88 -24.26
N PHE A 215 3.34 -10.22 -24.24
CA PHE A 215 2.20 -10.92 -23.64
C PHE A 215 2.05 -10.62 -22.16
N ALA A 216 3.14 -10.56 -21.40
CA ALA A 216 3.08 -10.23 -19.98
C ALA A 216 2.52 -8.82 -19.75
N ILE A 217 2.98 -7.80 -20.50
CA ILE A 217 2.43 -6.44 -20.42
C ILE A 217 0.92 -6.45 -20.71
N LEU A 218 0.49 -7.09 -21.80
CA LEU A 218 -0.92 -7.11 -22.19
C LEU A 218 -1.80 -7.86 -21.18
N MET A 219 -1.31 -8.97 -20.62
CA MET A 219 -2.03 -9.67 -19.55
C MET A 219 -2.13 -8.79 -18.32
N ILE A 220 -1.04 -8.16 -17.86
CA ILE A 220 -1.04 -7.23 -16.72
C ILE A 220 -2.04 -6.09 -16.96
N GLY A 221 -2.07 -5.53 -18.16
CA GLY A 221 -2.97 -4.43 -18.53
C GLY A 221 -4.43 -4.84 -18.64
N SER A 222 -4.72 -6.14 -18.75
CA SER A 222 -6.10 -6.65 -18.77
C SER A 222 -6.71 -6.84 -17.37
N SER A 223 -5.95 -6.61 -16.29
CA SER A 223 -6.44 -6.78 -14.91
C SER A 223 -6.97 -5.49 -14.31
N THR A 224 -8.29 -5.37 -14.25
CA THR A 224 -8.99 -4.31 -13.51
C THR A 224 -8.70 -4.36 -12.01
N LEU A 225 -8.51 -5.54 -11.43
CA LEU A 225 -8.12 -5.66 -10.02
C LEU A 225 -6.72 -5.07 -9.77
N LEU A 226 -5.75 -5.35 -10.64
CA LEU A 226 -4.41 -4.76 -10.51
C LEU A 226 -4.47 -3.24 -10.67
N PHE A 227 -5.21 -2.73 -11.66
CA PHE A 227 -5.42 -1.29 -11.84
C PHE A 227 -6.02 -0.66 -10.57
N TYR A 228 -7.12 -1.23 -10.06
CA TYR A 228 -7.76 -0.78 -8.82
C TYR A 228 -6.81 -0.77 -7.64
N SER A 229 -6.05 -1.85 -7.44
CA SER A 229 -5.09 -1.97 -6.35
C SER A 229 -4.06 -0.84 -6.40
N VAL A 230 -3.54 -0.48 -7.58
CA VAL A 230 -2.58 0.63 -7.69
C VAL A 230 -3.27 1.99 -7.53
N LEU A 231 -4.47 2.14 -8.10
CA LEU A 231 -5.26 3.38 -8.07
C LEU A 231 -5.58 3.85 -6.64
N LEU A 232 -5.81 2.92 -5.70
CA LEU A 232 -6.07 3.25 -4.29
C LEU A 232 -4.95 4.09 -3.65
N SER A 233 -3.79 4.20 -4.30
CA SER A 233 -2.70 5.08 -3.88
C SER A 233 -2.14 4.69 -2.50
N GLN A 234 -2.11 3.39 -2.26
CA GLN A 234 -1.61 2.75 -1.03
C GLN A 234 -0.33 1.95 -1.34
N GLU A 235 -0.02 0.94 -0.53
CA GLU A 235 1.15 0.08 -0.70
C GLU A 235 1.14 -0.78 -1.98
N THR A 236 -0.02 -1.00 -2.57
CA THR A 236 -0.25 -2.18 -3.41
C THR A 236 0.45 -2.11 -4.76
N GLY A 237 0.66 -0.91 -5.30
CA GLY A 237 1.56 -0.70 -6.44
C GLY A 237 3.02 -1.01 -6.09
N ILE A 238 3.46 -0.59 -4.91
CA ILE A 238 4.80 -0.86 -4.40
C ILE A 238 5.02 -2.36 -4.23
N THR A 239 4.05 -3.10 -3.69
CA THR A 239 4.19 -4.54 -3.46
C THR A 239 4.31 -5.34 -4.76
N ALA A 240 3.48 -5.07 -5.78
CA ALA A 240 3.63 -5.72 -7.09
C ALA A 240 4.98 -5.38 -7.75
N LEU A 241 5.36 -4.09 -7.74
CA LEU A 241 6.63 -3.64 -8.29
C LEU A 241 7.81 -4.32 -7.58
N ALA A 242 7.81 -4.33 -6.25
CA ALA A 242 8.82 -4.95 -5.41
C ALA A 242 9.00 -6.44 -5.75
N THR A 243 7.91 -7.20 -5.86
CA THR A 243 7.98 -8.63 -6.19
C THR A 243 8.49 -8.90 -7.60
N LEU A 244 7.99 -8.19 -8.61
CA LEU A 244 8.46 -8.35 -9.99
C LEU A 244 9.94 -8.00 -10.12
N ALA A 245 10.37 -6.87 -9.54
CA ALA A 245 11.75 -6.42 -9.59
C ALA A 245 12.69 -7.34 -8.79
N LEU A 246 12.28 -7.78 -7.60
CA LEU A 246 13.02 -8.72 -6.77
C LEU A 246 13.35 -10.00 -7.54
N VAL A 247 12.32 -10.62 -8.14
CA VAL A 247 12.53 -11.84 -8.93
C VAL A 247 13.40 -11.51 -10.14
N TYR A 248 13.10 -10.44 -10.87
CA TYR A 248 13.87 -10.05 -12.06
C TYR A 248 15.36 -9.90 -11.75
N PHE A 249 15.75 -9.14 -10.72
CA PHE A 249 17.15 -8.96 -10.40
C PHE A 249 17.83 -10.27 -10.02
N LEU A 250 17.15 -11.18 -9.32
CA LEU A 250 17.70 -12.50 -8.99
C LEU A 250 17.78 -13.46 -10.19
N VAL A 251 17.07 -13.21 -11.29
CA VAL A 251 17.02 -14.11 -12.45
C VAL A 251 17.53 -13.54 -13.76
N ARG A 252 17.83 -12.23 -13.82
CA ARG A 252 18.28 -11.53 -15.04
C ARG A 252 19.55 -12.08 -15.66
N ASN A 253 20.44 -12.63 -14.83
CA ASN A 253 21.69 -13.24 -15.26
C ASN A 253 21.68 -14.75 -14.97
N ARG A 254 22.41 -15.51 -15.80
CA ARG A 254 22.61 -16.95 -15.58
C ARG A 254 23.21 -17.19 -14.20
N GLU A 255 24.27 -16.45 -13.87
CA GLU A 255 24.88 -16.39 -12.55
C GLU A 255 24.54 -15.06 -11.88
N CYS A 256 23.96 -15.12 -10.68
CA CYS A 256 23.60 -13.94 -9.91
C CYS A 256 24.86 -13.27 -9.35
N THR A 257 25.08 -12.00 -9.69
CA THR A 257 26.20 -11.19 -9.21
C THR A 257 25.86 -10.49 -7.89
N THR A 258 26.85 -9.96 -7.18
CA THR A 258 26.60 -9.16 -5.96
C THR A 258 25.76 -7.91 -6.25
N GLY A 259 25.91 -7.30 -7.43
CA GLY A 259 25.09 -6.16 -7.83
C GLY A 259 23.63 -6.53 -8.05
N ASP A 260 23.37 -7.72 -8.61
CA ASP A 260 22.02 -8.28 -8.74
C ASP A 260 21.37 -8.48 -7.36
N VAL A 261 22.13 -9.06 -6.42
CA VAL A 261 21.68 -9.29 -5.04
C VAL A 261 21.38 -8.00 -4.31
N LEU A 262 22.20 -6.97 -4.51
CA LEU A 262 21.97 -5.66 -3.89
C LEU A 262 20.68 -5.04 -4.43
N LEU A 263 20.46 -5.02 -5.74
CA LEU A 263 19.21 -4.50 -6.31
C LEU A 263 17.99 -5.32 -5.88
N ALA A 264 18.15 -6.65 -5.77
CA ALA A 264 17.14 -7.53 -5.20
C ALA A 264 16.84 -7.20 -3.73
N ALA A 265 17.85 -6.90 -2.91
CA ALA A 265 17.67 -6.49 -1.52
C ALA A 265 16.96 -5.12 -1.41
N PHE A 266 17.23 -4.18 -2.31
CA PHE A 266 16.46 -2.94 -2.40
C PHE A 266 14.99 -3.18 -2.80
N ALA A 267 14.75 -4.08 -3.76
CA ALA A 267 13.39 -4.45 -4.15
C ALA A 267 12.64 -5.18 -3.02
N SER A 268 13.30 -6.09 -2.29
CA SER A 268 12.68 -6.73 -1.12
C SER A 268 12.44 -5.74 0.01
N ALA A 269 13.36 -4.79 0.26
CA ALA A 269 13.19 -3.73 1.24
C ALA A 269 12.03 -2.79 0.87
N LEU A 270 11.88 -2.44 -0.41
CA LEU A 270 10.77 -1.63 -0.90
C LEU A 270 9.40 -2.28 -0.55
N GLY A 271 9.27 -3.59 -0.78
CA GLY A 271 8.07 -4.34 -0.38
C GLY A 271 7.95 -4.49 1.14
N ALA A 272 9.06 -4.78 1.82
CA ALA A 272 9.06 -5.00 3.26
C ALA A 272 8.73 -3.75 4.07
N LEU A 273 9.11 -2.58 3.55
CA LEU A 273 8.83 -1.30 4.17
C LEU A 273 7.47 -0.71 3.79
N SER A 274 6.59 -1.49 3.15
CA SER A 274 5.28 -1.00 2.67
C SER A 274 4.09 -1.44 3.53
N ARG A 275 4.21 -2.53 4.31
CA ARG A 275 3.12 -3.13 5.10
C ARG A 275 3.58 -3.86 6.34
N GLU A 276 2.63 -4.15 7.22
CA GLU A 276 2.76 -4.97 8.42
C GLU A 276 3.25 -6.40 8.12
N TYR A 277 2.83 -6.99 7.01
CA TYR A 277 3.32 -8.31 6.54
C TYR A 277 4.58 -8.21 5.68
N GLY A 278 5.23 -7.05 5.62
CA GLY A 278 6.32 -6.74 4.71
C GLY A 278 7.52 -7.70 4.79
N CYS A 279 7.82 -8.31 5.93
CA CYS A 279 8.90 -9.30 6.03
C CYS A 279 8.74 -10.49 5.05
N VAL A 280 7.53 -10.74 4.54
CA VAL A 280 7.27 -11.74 3.50
C VAL A 280 8.05 -11.47 2.20
N PHE A 281 8.34 -10.22 1.85
CA PHE A 281 9.15 -9.91 0.66
C PHE A 281 10.59 -10.40 0.81
N ILE A 282 11.13 -10.42 2.03
CA ILE A 282 12.44 -11.01 2.30
C ILE A 282 12.39 -12.52 2.04
N LEU A 283 11.35 -13.20 2.52
CA LEU A 283 11.11 -14.63 2.28
C LEU A 283 10.96 -14.95 0.79
N CYS A 284 10.32 -14.08 0.01
CA CYS A 284 10.19 -14.27 -1.43
C CYS A 284 11.57 -14.38 -2.12
N GLY A 285 12.51 -13.50 -1.78
CA GLY A 285 13.88 -13.57 -2.31
C GLY A 285 14.62 -14.83 -1.84
N LEU A 286 14.44 -15.24 -0.59
CA LEU A 286 14.98 -16.50 -0.08
C LEU A 286 14.51 -17.70 -0.88
N ILE A 287 13.20 -17.77 -1.18
CA ILE A 287 12.63 -18.84 -1.98
C ILE A 287 13.30 -18.90 -3.36
N VAL A 288 13.50 -17.77 -4.04
CA VAL A 288 14.18 -17.72 -5.34
C VAL A 288 15.64 -18.19 -5.22
N ILE A 289 16.40 -17.68 -4.24
CA ILE A 289 17.81 -18.00 -4.02
C ILE A 289 18.01 -19.49 -3.74
N LEU A 290 17.20 -20.05 -2.84
CA LEU A 290 17.26 -21.46 -2.44
C LEU A 290 16.80 -22.38 -3.57
N TRP A 291 15.70 -22.04 -4.25
CA TRP A 291 15.19 -22.84 -5.38
C TRP A 291 16.18 -22.91 -6.53
N ARG A 292 16.84 -21.78 -6.85
CA ARG A 292 17.88 -21.72 -7.88
C ARG A 292 19.24 -22.26 -7.42
N LYS A 293 19.34 -22.73 -6.17
CA LYS A 293 20.58 -23.26 -5.57
C LYS A 293 21.75 -22.28 -5.72
N MET A 294 21.49 -20.99 -5.48
CA MET A 294 22.53 -19.97 -5.57
C MET A 294 23.60 -20.16 -4.48
N PRO A 295 24.85 -19.72 -4.71
CA PRO A 295 25.94 -19.86 -3.74
C PRO A 295 25.61 -19.22 -2.38
N LEU A 296 26.12 -19.79 -1.29
CA LEU A 296 25.90 -19.31 0.08
C LEU A 296 26.25 -17.81 0.26
N ARG A 297 27.29 -17.32 -0.43
CA ARG A 297 27.66 -15.89 -0.43
C ARG A 297 26.52 -14.97 -0.85
N ILE A 298 25.71 -15.39 -1.84
CA ILE A 298 24.57 -14.63 -2.36
C ILE A 298 23.46 -14.59 -1.32
N LEU A 299 23.17 -15.74 -0.70
CA LEU A 299 22.20 -15.84 0.39
C LEU A 299 22.57 -14.95 1.59
N VAL A 300 23.81 -15.03 2.07
CA VAL A 300 24.29 -14.23 3.20
C VAL A 300 24.29 -12.74 2.86
N CYS A 301 24.75 -12.37 1.66
CA CYS A 301 24.73 -10.98 1.20
C CYS A 301 23.30 -10.43 1.11
N TYR A 302 22.36 -11.20 0.54
CA TYR A 302 20.96 -10.82 0.45
C TYR A 302 20.33 -10.59 1.83
N LEU A 303 20.53 -11.52 2.76
CA LEU A 303 20.00 -11.43 4.12
C LEU A 303 20.59 -10.24 4.88
N THR A 304 21.90 -10.03 4.77
CA THR A 304 22.59 -8.92 5.43
C THR A 304 22.09 -7.58 4.91
N LEU A 305 22.01 -7.41 3.58
CA LEU A 305 21.53 -6.17 2.96
C LEU A 305 20.06 -5.93 3.27
N SER A 306 19.21 -6.96 3.20
CA SER A 306 17.79 -6.85 3.55
C SER A 306 17.63 -6.42 5.02
N PHE A 307 18.41 -6.99 5.93
CA PHE A 307 18.40 -6.59 7.34
C PHE A 307 18.87 -5.15 7.55
N LEU A 308 19.93 -4.71 6.87
CA LEU A 308 20.42 -3.33 6.99
C LEU A 308 19.40 -2.28 6.50
N LEU A 309 18.66 -2.60 5.44
CA LEU A 309 17.67 -1.70 4.86
C LEU A 309 16.34 -1.70 5.63
N VAL A 310 15.93 -2.85 6.16
CA VAL A 310 14.58 -3.05 6.73
C VAL A 310 14.61 -3.06 8.26
N GLY A 311 15.62 -3.69 8.85
CA GLY A 311 15.78 -3.90 10.29
C GLY A 311 15.65 -2.66 11.17
N PRO A 312 16.20 -1.47 10.80
CA PRO A 312 16.12 -0.29 11.64
C PRO A 312 14.69 0.09 12.06
N TRP A 313 13.70 -0.06 11.17
CA TRP A 313 12.31 0.22 11.50
C TRP A 313 11.75 -0.73 12.55
N TYR A 314 11.92 -2.03 12.34
CA TYR A 314 11.39 -3.07 13.24
C TYR A 314 12.10 -3.05 14.59
N ILE A 315 13.41 -2.77 14.62
CA ILE A 315 14.17 -2.57 15.86
C ILE A 315 13.62 -1.38 16.63
N ARG A 316 13.36 -0.25 15.96
CA ARG A 316 12.73 0.91 16.60
C ARG A 316 11.37 0.56 17.20
N ASN A 317 10.52 -0.16 16.47
CA ASN A 317 9.22 -0.57 16.98
C ASN A 317 9.33 -1.45 18.23
N ILE A 318 10.29 -2.39 18.26
CA ILE A 318 10.61 -3.17 19.47
C ILE A 318 11.01 -2.26 20.62
N ILE A 319 11.88 -1.28 20.39
CA ILE A 319 12.35 -0.36 21.45
C ILE A 319 11.19 0.46 22.02
N ILE A 320 10.27 0.94 21.17
CA ILE A 320 9.16 1.81 21.60
C ILE A 320 8.03 1.01 22.25
N THR A 321 7.62 -0.10 21.63
CA THR A 321 6.38 -0.79 21.98
C THR A 321 6.60 -2.18 22.60
N GLY A 322 7.81 -2.71 22.53
CA GLY A 322 8.12 -4.11 22.81
C GLY A 322 7.74 -5.08 21.69
N ASN A 323 7.16 -4.60 20.57
CA ASN A 323 6.68 -5.43 19.46
C ASN A 323 7.18 -4.90 18.10
N PRO A 324 7.85 -5.71 17.26
CA PRO A 324 8.37 -5.23 15.97
C PRO A 324 7.28 -4.83 14.97
N VAL A 325 6.07 -5.40 15.10
CA VAL A 325 4.93 -5.20 14.18
C VAL A 325 3.69 -4.74 14.94
N TYR A 326 3.87 -3.92 15.97
CA TYR A 326 2.79 -3.42 16.79
C TYR A 326 1.58 -2.93 15.96
N SER A 327 0.35 -3.26 16.29
CA SER A 327 -0.13 -4.02 17.45
C SER A 327 -0.48 -5.48 17.13
N ASN A 328 0.11 -6.06 16.07
CA ASN A 328 -0.24 -7.42 15.65
C ASN A 328 0.23 -8.49 16.67
N PRO A 329 -0.62 -9.47 17.01
CA PRO A 329 -0.30 -10.52 17.99
C PRO A 329 0.53 -11.65 17.36
N ILE A 330 1.78 -11.39 16.97
CA ILE A 330 2.66 -12.46 16.44
C ILE A 330 2.95 -13.48 17.55
N GLY A 331 2.37 -14.67 17.39
CA GLY A 331 2.58 -15.81 18.30
C GLY A 331 2.13 -15.56 19.75
N ASN A 332 1.41 -14.47 20.03
CA ASN A 332 1.09 -13.98 21.38
C ASN A 332 2.32 -13.76 22.28
N ILE A 333 3.51 -13.54 21.69
CA ILE A 333 4.77 -13.36 22.43
C ILE A 333 4.99 -11.89 22.79
N PHE A 334 4.54 -10.97 21.93
CA PHE A 334 4.79 -9.54 22.05
C PHE A 334 3.59 -8.78 22.59
N PRO A 335 3.80 -7.65 23.28
CA PRO A 335 2.72 -6.76 23.71
C PRO A 335 1.92 -6.22 22.53
N VAL A 336 0.63 -5.99 22.76
CA VAL A 336 -0.33 -5.50 21.76
C VAL A 336 -1.25 -4.44 22.37
N ASN A 337 -1.94 -3.69 21.51
CA ASN A 337 -3.09 -2.92 21.93
C ASN A 337 -4.28 -3.88 22.10
N PRO A 338 -4.81 -4.06 23.32
CA PRO A 338 -5.87 -5.05 23.57
C PRO A 338 -7.19 -4.69 22.90
N VAL A 339 -7.49 -3.39 22.74
CA VAL A 339 -8.71 -2.91 22.10
C VAL A 339 -8.66 -3.25 20.62
N HIS A 340 -7.55 -2.91 19.95
CA HIS A 340 -7.36 -3.22 18.54
C HIS A 340 -7.40 -4.74 18.26
N VAL A 341 -6.67 -5.54 19.03
CA VAL A 341 -6.69 -7.02 18.88
C VAL A 341 -8.08 -7.59 19.20
N GLY A 342 -8.78 -7.04 20.18
CA GLY A 342 -10.14 -7.43 20.54
C GLY A 342 -11.14 -7.18 19.40
N ILE A 343 -11.03 -6.04 18.72
CA ILE A 343 -11.82 -5.72 17.52
C ILE A 343 -11.51 -6.70 16.39
N LEU A 344 -10.23 -6.92 16.06
CA LEU A 344 -9.84 -7.86 15.01
C LEU A 344 -10.32 -9.28 15.29
N SER A 345 -10.29 -9.72 16.55
CA SER A 345 -10.86 -11.01 16.96
C SER A 345 -12.37 -11.04 16.73
N ALA A 346 -13.10 -9.98 17.09
CA ALA A 346 -14.54 -9.91 16.85
C ALA A 346 -14.90 -9.93 15.36
N TYR A 347 -14.07 -9.32 14.51
CA TYR A 347 -14.21 -9.42 13.05
C TYR A 347 -14.01 -10.85 12.56
N SER A 348 -12.92 -11.50 12.98
CA SER A 348 -12.63 -12.89 12.64
C SER A 348 -13.77 -13.82 13.07
N ASP A 349 -14.38 -13.57 14.23
CA ASP A 349 -15.51 -14.37 14.73
C ASP A 349 -16.80 -14.16 13.93
N THR A 350 -17.04 -12.93 13.45
CA THR A 350 -18.31 -12.55 12.81
C THR A 350 -18.30 -12.75 11.29
N ILE A 351 -17.23 -12.29 10.65
CA ILE A 351 -17.07 -12.24 9.19
C ILE A 351 -15.81 -12.98 8.73
N GLY A 352 -15.19 -13.79 9.58
CA GLY A 352 -14.00 -14.54 9.20
C GLY A 352 -14.28 -15.78 8.35
N LEU A 353 -13.25 -16.60 8.17
CA LEU A 353 -13.27 -17.74 7.26
C LEU A 353 -14.47 -18.67 7.51
N LYS A 354 -14.88 -18.87 8.77
CA LYS A 354 -16.05 -19.68 9.14
C LYS A 354 -17.33 -19.21 8.44
N SER A 355 -17.52 -17.90 8.31
CA SER A 355 -18.67 -17.30 7.62
C SER A 355 -18.62 -17.54 6.10
N TYR A 356 -17.42 -17.62 5.52
CA TYR A 356 -17.21 -17.88 4.09
C TYR A 356 -17.16 -19.36 3.70
N MET A 357 -16.93 -20.27 4.65
CA MET A 357 -16.89 -21.72 4.41
C MET A 357 -18.28 -22.36 4.29
N ASN A 358 -19.37 -21.58 4.44
CA ASN A 358 -20.70 -22.03 4.08
C ASN A 358 -20.80 -22.17 2.55
N ILE A 359 -21.25 -23.33 2.04
CA ILE A 359 -21.29 -23.61 0.60
C ILE A 359 -22.11 -22.58 -0.21
N ASN A 360 -23.14 -21.99 0.41
CA ASN A 360 -23.97 -20.94 -0.18
C ASN A 360 -23.22 -19.62 -0.38
N VAL A 361 -22.11 -19.41 0.34
CA VAL A 361 -21.22 -18.26 0.23
C VAL A 361 -19.99 -18.60 -0.60
N LEU A 362 -19.49 -19.84 -0.47
CA LEU A 362 -18.28 -20.31 -1.13
C LEU A 362 -18.40 -20.29 -2.66
N LYS A 363 -19.54 -20.68 -3.22
CA LYS A 363 -19.74 -20.68 -4.68
C LYS A 363 -19.73 -19.25 -5.25
N PRO A 364 -20.55 -18.29 -4.78
CA PRO A 364 -20.46 -16.90 -5.22
C PRO A 364 -19.08 -16.26 -4.99
N LEU A 365 -18.41 -16.62 -3.89
CA LEU A 365 -17.05 -16.19 -3.61
C LEU A 365 -16.08 -16.73 -4.67
N ALA A 366 -16.11 -18.03 -4.96
CA ALA A 366 -15.26 -18.65 -5.98
C ALA A 366 -15.50 -18.06 -7.37
N GLU A 367 -16.76 -17.84 -7.74
CA GLU A 367 -17.13 -17.17 -9.00
C GLU A 367 -16.56 -15.74 -9.03
N GLY A 368 -16.78 -14.96 -7.97
CA GLY A 368 -16.23 -13.60 -7.84
C GLY A 368 -14.70 -13.56 -7.94
N LEU A 369 -14.01 -14.52 -7.32
CA LEU A 369 -12.55 -14.66 -7.40
C LEU A 369 -12.10 -14.97 -8.82
N VAL A 370 -12.76 -15.92 -9.50
CA VAL A 370 -12.43 -16.28 -10.89
C VAL A 370 -12.58 -15.07 -11.81
N PHE A 371 -13.66 -14.29 -11.64
CA PHE A 371 -13.87 -13.08 -12.43
C PHE A 371 -12.85 -11.98 -12.12
N ALA A 372 -12.52 -11.76 -10.85
CA ALA A 372 -11.58 -10.71 -10.44
C ALA A 372 -10.12 -11.04 -10.78
N LEU A 373 -9.71 -12.31 -10.68
CA LEU A 373 -8.36 -12.76 -11.04
C LEU A 373 -8.18 -12.90 -12.56
N GLY A 374 -9.26 -13.22 -13.28
CA GLY A 374 -9.28 -13.37 -14.73
C GLY A 374 -8.59 -14.65 -15.24
N ILE A 375 -8.86 -14.97 -16.50
CA ILE A 375 -8.29 -16.14 -17.20
C ILE A 375 -6.75 -16.18 -17.15
N PRO A 376 -6.00 -15.06 -17.33
CA PRO A 376 -4.54 -15.10 -17.32
C PRO A 376 -3.95 -15.64 -16.02
N PHE A 377 -4.62 -15.43 -14.87
CA PHE A 377 -4.17 -15.98 -13.59
C PHE A 377 -4.08 -17.51 -13.63
N PHE A 378 -5.15 -18.17 -14.07
CA PHE A 378 -5.25 -19.63 -14.12
C PHE A 378 -4.36 -20.24 -15.20
N ILE A 379 -4.20 -19.57 -16.34
CA ILE A 379 -3.19 -19.94 -17.34
C ILE A 379 -1.79 -19.87 -16.73
N GLY A 380 -1.52 -18.86 -15.90
CA GLY A 380 -0.28 -18.73 -15.14
C GLY A 380 -0.03 -19.91 -14.21
N VAL A 381 -1.05 -20.32 -13.44
CA VAL A 381 -0.98 -21.51 -12.58
C VAL A 381 -0.68 -22.75 -13.41
N ALA A 382 -1.41 -22.97 -14.52
CA ALA A 382 -1.18 -24.08 -15.42
C ALA A 382 0.25 -24.09 -16.00
N ALA A 383 0.76 -22.92 -16.41
CA ALA A 383 2.12 -22.76 -16.91
C ALA A 383 3.17 -23.16 -15.86
N VAL A 384 2.98 -22.77 -14.61
CA VAL A 384 3.89 -23.17 -13.52
C VAL A 384 3.81 -24.67 -13.28
N LEU A 385 2.63 -25.28 -13.29
CA LEU A 385 2.49 -26.73 -13.12
C LEU A 385 3.17 -27.52 -14.26
N MET A 386 3.03 -27.06 -15.51
CA MET A 386 3.71 -27.66 -16.67
C MET A 386 5.24 -27.51 -16.60
N MET A 387 5.73 -26.42 -16.02
CA MET A 387 7.15 -26.06 -15.97
C MET A 387 7.67 -25.97 -14.52
N PHE A 388 7.19 -26.85 -13.64
CA PHE A 388 7.36 -26.72 -12.20
C PHE A 388 8.82 -26.60 -11.76
N ARG A 389 9.73 -27.34 -12.38
CA ARG A 389 11.17 -27.24 -12.06
C ARG A 389 11.74 -25.84 -12.30
N LYS A 390 11.26 -25.15 -13.34
CA LYS A 390 11.73 -23.82 -13.76
C LYS A 390 10.98 -22.69 -13.06
N LEU A 391 9.68 -22.86 -12.78
CA LEU A 391 8.81 -21.78 -12.28
C LEU A 391 8.23 -22.02 -10.88
N GLY A 392 8.48 -23.17 -10.25
CA GLY A 392 7.82 -23.58 -9.00
C GLY A 392 7.99 -22.60 -7.85
N TYR A 393 9.12 -21.89 -7.78
CA TYR A 393 9.33 -20.82 -6.81
C TYR A 393 8.33 -19.65 -6.94
N LEU A 394 7.84 -19.35 -8.15
CA LEU A 394 6.81 -18.33 -8.38
C LEU A 394 5.45 -18.77 -7.86
N LEU A 395 5.13 -20.08 -7.96
CA LEU A 395 3.94 -20.63 -7.35
C LEU A 395 4.03 -20.60 -5.83
N LEU A 396 5.19 -20.94 -5.23
CA LEU A 396 5.39 -20.83 -3.78
C LEU A 396 5.19 -19.39 -3.29
N ILE A 397 5.78 -18.40 -3.96
CA ILE A 397 5.56 -16.99 -3.65
C ILE A 397 4.08 -16.62 -3.77
N SER A 398 3.41 -17.05 -4.83
CA SER A 398 1.99 -16.79 -5.05
C SER A 398 1.11 -17.43 -3.96
N ILE A 399 1.45 -18.64 -3.50
CA ILE A 399 0.77 -19.33 -2.40
C ILE A 399 0.92 -18.53 -1.11
N ILE A 400 2.10 -17.95 -0.82
CA ILE A 400 2.28 -17.13 0.39
C ILE A 400 1.34 -15.92 0.38
N PHE A 401 1.25 -15.19 -0.73
CA PHE A 401 0.31 -14.07 -0.83
C PHE A 401 -1.15 -14.51 -0.79
N LEU A 402 -1.47 -15.68 -1.34
CA LEU A 402 -2.79 -16.29 -1.19
C LEU A 402 -3.10 -16.60 0.28
N SER A 403 -2.13 -17.17 1.02
CA SER A 403 -2.27 -17.43 2.46
C SER A 403 -2.44 -16.15 3.26
N LEU A 404 -1.68 -15.09 2.94
CA LEU A 404 -1.87 -13.77 3.55
C LEU A 404 -3.27 -13.21 3.27
N TRP A 405 -3.74 -13.32 2.03
CA TRP A 405 -5.07 -12.85 1.68
C TRP A 405 -6.16 -13.63 2.43
N ILE A 406 -6.06 -14.97 2.48
CA ILE A 406 -6.97 -15.82 3.26
C ILE A 406 -6.96 -15.41 4.74
N TYR A 407 -5.78 -15.14 5.29
CA TYR A 407 -5.62 -14.63 6.65
C TYR A 407 -6.22 -13.23 6.81
N SER A 408 -6.33 -12.42 5.76
CA SER A 408 -6.85 -11.06 5.81
C SER A 408 -8.31 -10.90 5.37
N ILE A 409 -9.01 -11.99 5.00
CA ILE A 409 -10.33 -11.90 4.38
C ILE A 409 -11.39 -11.30 5.32
N PHE A 410 -11.13 -11.29 6.63
CA PHE A 410 -12.02 -10.77 7.68
C PHE A 410 -11.98 -9.24 7.87
N VAL A 411 -11.58 -8.48 6.84
CA VAL A 411 -11.48 -7.02 6.93
C VAL A 411 -12.82 -6.35 6.56
N PRO A 412 -13.24 -5.29 7.29
CA PRO A 412 -14.49 -4.55 7.07
C PRO A 412 -14.74 -4.07 5.64
N ALA A 413 -13.68 -3.78 4.89
CA ALA A 413 -13.75 -3.22 3.54
C ALA A 413 -14.28 -4.20 2.47
N GLY A 414 -14.51 -5.47 2.84
CA GLY A 414 -15.10 -6.47 1.96
C GLY A 414 -14.09 -7.23 1.09
N ILE A 415 -14.58 -8.28 0.43
CA ILE A 415 -13.76 -9.25 -0.31
C ILE A 415 -13.01 -8.60 -1.47
N PHE A 416 -13.70 -7.83 -2.32
CA PHE A 416 -13.06 -7.23 -3.50
C PHE A 416 -11.90 -6.29 -3.09
N HIS A 417 -12.10 -5.51 -2.04
CA HIS A 417 -11.04 -4.65 -1.51
C HIS A 417 -9.88 -5.46 -0.90
N SER A 418 -10.14 -6.55 -0.18
CA SER A 418 -9.07 -7.37 0.42
C SER A 418 -8.24 -8.12 -0.62
N MET A 419 -8.81 -8.45 -1.79
CA MET A 419 -8.09 -9.12 -2.90
C MET A 419 -6.88 -8.33 -3.41
N ARG A 420 -6.75 -7.04 -3.08
CA ARG A 420 -5.56 -6.24 -3.39
C ARG A 420 -4.26 -6.83 -2.82
N ILE A 421 -4.34 -7.62 -1.75
CA ILE A 421 -3.19 -8.36 -1.18
C ILE A 421 -2.63 -9.40 -2.17
N LEU A 422 -3.46 -9.87 -3.12
CA LEU A 422 -3.06 -10.81 -4.17
C LEU A 422 -2.31 -10.15 -5.34
N THR A 423 -2.22 -8.83 -5.38
CA THR A 423 -1.58 -8.08 -6.47
C THR A 423 -0.17 -8.60 -6.85
N PRO A 424 0.74 -8.93 -5.90
CA PRO A 424 2.01 -9.56 -6.22
C PRO A 424 1.89 -10.94 -6.90
N ALA A 425 0.96 -11.79 -6.43
CA ALA A 425 0.71 -13.10 -7.01
C ALA A 425 0.12 -13.00 -8.42
N ILE A 426 -0.83 -12.08 -8.62
CA ILE A 426 -1.44 -11.80 -9.93
C ILE A 426 -0.35 -11.40 -10.92
N ALA A 427 0.50 -10.43 -10.56
CA ALA A 427 1.57 -9.96 -11.43
C ALA A 427 2.54 -11.08 -11.83
N LEU A 428 2.96 -11.93 -10.88
CA LEU A 428 3.84 -13.08 -11.16
C LEU A 428 3.18 -14.13 -12.04
N LEU A 429 1.93 -14.51 -11.75
CA LEU A 429 1.24 -15.54 -12.52
C LEU A 429 0.89 -15.08 -13.92
N TYR A 430 0.66 -13.79 -14.14
CA TYR A 430 0.49 -13.23 -15.47
C TYR A 430 1.78 -13.28 -16.29
N VAL A 431 2.92 -13.04 -15.65
CA VAL A 431 4.24 -13.30 -16.27
C VAL A 431 4.40 -14.78 -16.62
N CYS A 432 3.99 -15.70 -15.75
CA CYS A 432 4.01 -17.14 -16.05
C CYS A 432 3.09 -17.50 -17.23
N ALA A 433 1.89 -16.91 -17.30
CA ALA A 433 0.91 -17.17 -18.34
C ALA A 433 1.43 -16.82 -19.73
N ALA A 434 2.24 -15.76 -19.83
CA ALA A 434 2.89 -15.34 -21.08
C ALA A 434 3.75 -16.44 -21.71
N SER A 435 4.28 -17.40 -20.92
CA SER A 435 5.07 -18.51 -21.43
C SER A 435 4.26 -19.48 -22.31
N ILE A 436 3.00 -19.74 -21.97
CA ILE A 436 2.12 -20.59 -22.78
C ILE A 436 1.86 -19.92 -24.14
N PHE A 437 1.58 -18.62 -24.13
CA PHE A 437 1.35 -17.86 -25.34
C PHE A 437 2.60 -17.73 -26.21
N ASP A 438 3.77 -17.62 -25.59
CA ASP A 438 5.05 -17.62 -26.29
C ASP A 438 5.35 -18.99 -26.93
N MET A 439 5.16 -20.09 -26.20
CA MET A 439 5.30 -21.45 -26.74
C MET A 439 4.36 -21.69 -27.93
N LEU A 440 3.10 -21.27 -27.84
CA LEU A 440 2.15 -21.37 -28.94
C LEU A 440 2.53 -20.46 -30.12
N SER A 441 3.08 -19.28 -29.86
CA SER A 441 3.58 -18.37 -30.89
C SER A 441 4.79 -18.90 -31.64
N ALA A 442 5.61 -19.74 -31.00
CA ALA A 442 6.70 -20.45 -31.66
C ALA A 442 6.18 -21.59 -32.56
N LYS A 443 5.10 -22.25 -32.16
CA LYS A 443 4.49 -23.36 -32.91
C LYS A 443 3.63 -22.89 -34.10
N TYR A 444 2.91 -21.78 -33.96
CA TYR A 444 1.92 -21.32 -34.93
C TYR A 444 2.24 -19.92 -35.44
N LYS A 445 2.56 -19.81 -36.74
CA LYS A 445 3.09 -18.59 -37.39
C LYS A 445 2.29 -17.30 -37.13
N ASN A 446 0.96 -17.39 -37.09
CA ASN A 446 0.07 -16.23 -36.91
C ASN A 446 -0.46 -16.06 -35.47
N PHE A 447 -0.18 -17.01 -34.57
CA PHE A 447 -0.76 -16.99 -33.23
C PHE A 447 -0.35 -15.76 -32.44
N TYR A 448 0.92 -15.33 -32.55
CA TYR A 448 1.39 -14.11 -31.90
C TYR A 448 0.51 -12.90 -32.21
N ARG A 449 0.25 -12.65 -33.50
CA ARG A 449 -0.55 -11.48 -33.93
C ARG A 449 -1.98 -11.57 -33.45
N ILE A 450 -2.62 -12.73 -33.62
CA ILE A 450 -4.01 -12.95 -33.22
C ILE A 450 -4.15 -12.78 -31.70
N ALA A 451 -3.32 -13.48 -30.92
CA ALA A 451 -3.37 -13.42 -29.47
C ALA A 451 -3.05 -12.01 -28.93
N ALA A 452 -2.08 -11.31 -29.52
CA ALA A 452 -1.75 -9.93 -29.15
C ALA A 452 -2.91 -8.97 -29.44
N ILE A 453 -3.62 -9.12 -30.58
CA ILE A 453 -4.81 -8.32 -30.88
C ILE A 453 -5.93 -8.61 -29.88
N VAL A 454 -6.20 -9.88 -29.57
CA VAL A 454 -7.23 -10.27 -28.60
C VAL A 454 -6.92 -9.71 -27.22
N LEU A 455 -5.68 -9.86 -26.74
CA LEU A 455 -5.27 -9.33 -25.44
C LEU A 455 -5.27 -7.80 -25.42
N SER A 456 -4.89 -7.15 -26.52
CA SER A 456 -4.99 -5.69 -26.67
C SER A 456 -6.45 -5.21 -26.61
N ALA A 457 -7.38 -5.94 -27.26
CA ALA A 457 -8.82 -5.68 -27.12
C ALA A 457 -9.31 -5.91 -25.68
N SER A 458 -8.80 -6.92 -24.97
CA SER A 458 -9.07 -7.11 -23.55
C SER A 458 -8.54 -5.95 -22.70
N CYS A 459 -7.40 -5.36 -23.04
CA CYS A 459 -6.89 -4.16 -22.36
C CYS A 459 -7.78 -2.94 -22.63
N PHE A 460 -8.36 -2.79 -23.82
CA PHE A 460 -9.36 -1.73 -24.08
C PHE A 460 -10.64 -1.93 -23.28
N LEU A 461 -11.09 -3.18 -23.13
CA LEU A 461 -12.22 -3.49 -22.26
C LEU A 461 -11.87 -3.18 -20.79
N ALA A 462 -10.69 -3.56 -20.32
CA ALA A 462 -10.20 -3.23 -18.99
C ALA A 462 -10.14 -1.70 -18.79
N LEU A 463 -9.58 -0.95 -19.73
CA LEU A 463 -9.55 0.51 -19.72
C LEU A 463 -10.96 1.12 -19.54
N PHE A 464 -11.97 0.57 -20.22
CA PHE A 464 -13.36 1.00 -20.04
C PHE A 464 -13.89 0.69 -18.63
N LEU A 465 -13.64 -0.53 -18.12
CA LEU A 465 -14.06 -0.94 -16.78
C LEU A 465 -13.35 -0.13 -15.68
N ASP A 466 -12.08 0.20 -15.88
CA ASP A 466 -11.19 0.89 -14.96
C ASP A 466 -11.60 2.36 -14.73
N ILE A 467 -12.40 2.93 -15.63
CA ILE A 467 -13.07 4.22 -15.41
C ILE A 467 -14.02 4.13 -14.21
N PHE A 468 -14.72 3.00 -14.05
CA PHE A 468 -15.80 2.82 -13.08
C PHE A 468 -15.41 1.99 -11.85
N VAL A 469 -14.21 1.41 -11.85
CA VAL A 469 -13.74 0.54 -10.76
C VAL A 469 -13.79 1.28 -9.40
N PRO A 470 -14.30 0.65 -8.31
CA PRO A 470 -14.62 -0.77 -8.12
C PRO A 470 -16.00 -1.24 -8.61
N TRP A 471 -16.78 -0.38 -9.26
CA TRP A 471 -18.14 -0.71 -9.67
C TRP A 471 -18.16 -1.39 -11.05
N ASN A 472 -19.17 -2.25 -11.27
CA ASN A 472 -19.38 -2.87 -12.57
C ASN A 472 -20.35 -2.02 -13.40
N PRO A 473 -19.89 -1.33 -14.47
CA PRO A 473 -20.73 -0.41 -15.25
C PRO A 473 -21.93 -1.09 -15.91
N PHE A 474 -21.85 -2.40 -16.19
CA PHE A 474 -22.96 -3.16 -16.78
C PHE A 474 -24.12 -3.42 -15.81
N ARG A 475 -23.94 -3.14 -14.52
CA ARG A 475 -24.98 -3.24 -13.49
C ARG A 475 -25.51 -1.89 -13.03
N LEU A 476 -24.94 -0.80 -13.55
CA LEU A 476 -25.28 0.56 -13.16
C LEU A 476 -26.19 1.21 -14.21
N SER A 477 -27.12 2.03 -13.76
CA SER A 477 -27.83 2.99 -14.60
C SER A 477 -26.92 4.13 -15.05
N LEU A 478 -27.27 4.82 -16.14
CA LEU A 478 -26.48 5.94 -16.67
C LEU A 478 -26.27 7.08 -15.66
N LYS A 479 -27.20 7.29 -14.72
CA LYS A 479 -27.02 8.28 -13.65
C LYS A 479 -25.98 7.85 -12.62
N GLU A 480 -25.91 6.56 -12.34
CA GLU A 480 -24.90 6.00 -11.42
C GLU A 480 -23.50 5.97 -12.05
N TRP A 481 -23.39 6.04 -13.39
CA TRP A 481 -22.11 6.12 -14.09
C TRP A 481 -21.35 7.41 -13.76
N GLU A 482 -22.04 8.56 -13.68
CA GLU A 482 -21.40 9.84 -13.30
C GLU A 482 -20.77 9.77 -11.91
N ILE A 483 -21.44 9.06 -11.01
CA ILE A 483 -21.02 8.85 -9.63
C ILE A 483 -19.85 7.86 -9.59
N ALA A 484 -20.00 6.68 -10.22
CA ALA A 484 -19.00 5.62 -10.21
C ALA A 484 -17.69 6.01 -10.93
N SER A 485 -17.78 6.80 -12.00
CA SER A 485 -16.60 7.37 -12.68
C SER A 485 -15.92 8.48 -11.88
N GLY A 486 -16.58 9.01 -10.85
CA GLY A 486 -16.10 10.12 -10.03
C GLY A 486 -16.26 11.49 -10.67
N ILE A 487 -16.92 11.61 -11.84
CA ILE A 487 -17.24 12.91 -12.46
C ILE A 487 -18.11 13.74 -11.52
N LYS A 488 -19.11 13.10 -10.91
CA LYS A 488 -19.90 13.67 -9.83
C LYS A 488 -19.36 13.15 -8.51
N LYS A 489 -18.94 14.07 -7.62
CA LYS A 489 -18.50 13.71 -6.26
C LYS A 489 -19.68 13.05 -5.55
N GLN A 490 -19.57 11.75 -5.28
CA GLN A 490 -20.64 10.95 -4.66
C GLN A 490 -20.93 11.40 -3.23
N TRP A 491 -19.88 11.79 -2.52
CA TRP A 491 -19.91 11.99 -1.08
C TRP A 491 -18.81 12.96 -0.69
N ASP A 492 -19.15 14.01 0.06
CA ASP A 492 -18.15 14.81 0.77
C ASP A 492 -18.16 14.38 2.23
N ILE A 493 -17.22 13.50 2.58
CA ILE A 493 -17.11 12.95 3.93
C ILE A 493 -16.95 14.06 4.97
N SER A 494 -16.32 15.17 4.58
CA SER A 494 -16.11 16.34 5.43
C SER A 494 -17.44 16.99 5.79
N GLN A 495 -18.34 17.19 4.82
CA GLN A 495 -19.66 17.77 5.09
C GLN A 495 -20.50 16.90 6.03
N GLU A 496 -20.46 15.57 5.83
CA GLU A 496 -21.17 14.65 6.71
C GLU A 496 -20.60 14.68 8.14
N ILE A 497 -19.27 14.69 8.27
CA ILE A 497 -18.60 14.82 9.57
C ILE A 497 -19.01 16.12 10.26
N TYR A 498 -19.07 17.24 9.52
CA TYR A 498 -19.49 18.52 10.07
C TYR A 498 -20.94 18.51 10.56
N LEU A 499 -21.85 17.83 9.85
CA LEU A 499 -23.21 17.62 10.34
C LEU A 499 -23.25 16.80 11.64
N PHE A 500 -22.33 15.83 11.79
CA PHE A 500 -22.26 15.02 13.02
C PHE A 500 -21.70 15.78 14.22
N ILE A 501 -20.82 16.75 14.00
CA ILE A 501 -20.21 17.54 15.07
C ILE A 501 -20.91 18.88 15.32
N GLU A 502 -21.80 19.32 14.42
CA GLU A 502 -22.60 20.53 14.56
C GLU A 502 -23.25 20.70 15.94
N PRO A 503 -23.89 19.67 16.54
CA PRO A 503 -24.53 19.81 17.85
C PRO A 503 -23.54 19.80 19.03
N ILE A 504 -22.25 19.53 18.80
CA ILE A 504 -21.22 19.48 19.85
C ILE A 504 -20.73 20.91 20.15
N PRO A 505 -20.60 21.32 21.43
CA PRO A 505 -20.03 22.61 21.81
C PRO A 505 -18.58 22.78 21.34
N ASN A 506 -18.21 24.02 21.01
CA ASN A 506 -16.85 24.38 20.61
C ASN A 506 -15.83 23.98 21.70
N GLY A 507 -14.68 23.41 21.30
CA GLY A 507 -13.60 23.01 22.20
C GLY A 507 -13.83 21.71 22.98
N SER A 508 -14.93 21.00 22.71
CA SER A 508 -15.26 19.75 23.42
C SER A 508 -14.27 18.62 23.12
N LYS A 509 -14.04 17.75 24.10
CA LYS A 509 -13.39 16.44 23.87
C LYS A 509 -14.44 15.35 23.66
N VAL A 510 -14.21 14.51 22.65
CA VAL A 510 -15.17 13.49 22.22
C VAL A 510 -14.46 12.14 22.09
N LEU A 511 -14.93 11.11 22.79
CA LEU A 511 -14.43 9.74 22.59
C LEU A 511 -14.91 9.20 21.24
N SER A 512 -14.01 8.66 20.41
CA SER A 512 -14.39 8.07 19.12
C SER A 512 -13.50 6.89 18.72
N ASP A 513 -14.01 6.07 17.81
CA ASP A 513 -13.31 4.98 17.13
C ASP A 513 -13.00 5.30 15.65
N CYS A 514 -13.50 6.42 15.11
CA CYS A 514 -13.41 6.72 13.69
C CYS A 514 -12.16 7.57 13.34
N ALA A 515 -11.08 6.90 12.89
CA ALA A 515 -9.85 7.58 12.47
C ALA A 515 -10.04 8.54 11.28
N ASN A 516 -11.01 8.29 10.40
CA ASN A 516 -11.35 9.19 9.31
C ASN A 516 -11.91 10.52 9.83
N PHE A 517 -12.73 10.50 10.88
CA PHE A 517 -13.27 11.72 11.48
C PHE A 517 -12.14 12.55 12.07
N TYR A 518 -11.24 11.91 12.80
CA TYR A 518 -10.08 12.58 13.36
C TYR A 518 -9.23 13.25 12.28
N ALA A 519 -8.89 12.52 11.20
CA ALA A 519 -8.07 13.04 10.13
C ALA A 519 -8.69 14.26 9.42
N VAL A 520 -10.02 14.24 9.21
CA VAL A 520 -10.74 15.36 8.58
C VAL A 520 -10.80 16.57 9.50
N LEU A 521 -11.18 16.39 10.78
CA LEU A 521 -11.28 17.50 11.73
C LEU A 521 -9.92 18.16 11.99
N GLU A 522 -8.84 17.38 12.08
CA GLU A 522 -7.49 17.93 12.24
C GLU A 522 -6.99 18.66 10.99
N ALA A 523 -7.40 18.23 9.79
CA ALA A 523 -7.01 18.85 8.54
C ALA A 523 -7.76 20.17 8.26
N ASP A 524 -8.99 20.33 8.78
CA ASP A 524 -9.83 21.51 8.60
C ASP A 524 -10.22 22.12 9.95
N LYS A 525 -9.23 22.76 10.58
CA LYS A 525 -9.41 23.37 11.91
C LYS A 525 -10.47 24.46 11.92
N GLU A 526 -10.63 25.20 10.82
CA GLU A 526 -11.59 26.29 10.71
C GLU A 526 -13.04 25.80 10.89
N ASN A 527 -13.38 24.66 10.29
CA ASN A 527 -14.73 24.07 10.39
C ASN A 527 -14.89 23.07 11.56
N SER A 528 -13.79 22.69 12.23
CA SER A 528 -13.78 21.66 13.28
C SER A 528 -14.39 22.07 14.63
N LYS A 529 -14.67 23.36 14.85
CA LYS A 529 -15.12 23.91 16.15
C LYS A 529 -14.16 23.54 17.31
N ASP A 530 -12.85 23.52 17.04
CA ASP A 530 -11.78 23.11 17.97
C ASP A 530 -12.06 21.79 18.72
N ILE A 531 -12.88 20.91 18.13
CA ILE A 531 -13.25 19.62 18.74
C ILE A 531 -12.04 18.70 18.74
N LYS A 532 -11.78 18.07 19.89
CA LYS A 532 -10.68 17.12 20.06
C LYS A 532 -11.22 15.71 20.18
N LEU A 533 -10.94 14.86 19.18
CA LEU A 533 -11.29 13.45 19.30
C LEU A 533 -10.25 12.69 20.11
N VAL A 534 -10.72 11.89 21.06
CA VAL A 534 -9.92 10.96 21.86
C VAL A 534 -10.15 9.56 21.32
N SER A 535 -9.06 8.90 20.94
CA SER A 535 -9.11 7.54 20.39
C SER A 535 -9.49 6.51 21.45
N VAL A 536 -10.45 5.63 21.14
CA VAL A 536 -10.76 4.44 21.95
C VAL A 536 -9.56 3.51 22.14
N TYR A 537 -8.54 3.62 21.28
CA TYR A 537 -7.31 2.84 21.41
C TYR A 537 -6.33 3.42 22.43
N SER A 538 -6.55 4.65 22.91
CA SER A 538 -5.67 5.31 23.87
C SER A 538 -5.64 4.56 25.20
N PRO A 539 -4.45 4.42 25.84
CA PRO A 539 -4.36 3.86 27.19
C PRO A 539 -5.18 4.66 28.21
N ASP A 540 -5.41 5.95 27.98
CA ASP A 540 -6.11 6.83 28.93
C ASP A 540 -7.58 6.45 29.13
N VAL A 541 -8.20 5.83 28.13
CA VAL A 541 -9.61 5.40 28.16
C VAL A 541 -9.76 3.88 28.25
N ARG A 542 -8.66 3.16 28.51
CA ARG A 542 -8.63 1.69 28.54
C ARG A 542 -9.52 1.10 29.63
N PHE A 543 -9.78 1.85 30.71
CA PHE A 543 -10.68 1.43 31.79
C PHE A 543 -12.11 1.13 31.30
N LEU A 544 -12.55 1.71 30.17
CA LEU A 544 -13.85 1.40 29.57
C LEU A 544 -13.98 -0.04 29.06
N PHE A 545 -12.85 -0.72 28.88
CA PHE A 545 -12.75 -2.10 28.41
C PHE A 545 -12.46 -3.09 29.55
N ASP A 546 -12.72 -2.69 30.80
CA ASP A 546 -12.83 -3.63 31.92
C ASP A 546 -14.29 -4.09 32.05
N LYS A 547 -14.50 -5.39 32.23
CA LYS A 547 -15.84 -5.97 32.42
C LYS A 547 -16.49 -5.57 33.74
N ASN A 548 -15.69 -5.13 34.71
CA ASN A 548 -16.17 -4.69 36.02
C ASN A 548 -16.55 -3.21 36.05
N THR A 549 -16.13 -2.41 35.07
CA THR A 549 -16.45 -0.98 35.02
C THR A 549 -17.91 -0.79 34.60
N SER A 550 -18.70 -0.24 35.52
CA SER A 550 -20.10 0.12 35.26
C SER A 550 -20.21 1.31 34.30
N PHE A 551 -21.42 1.59 33.80
CA PHE A 551 -21.64 2.75 32.93
C PHE A 551 -21.37 4.05 33.68
N GLU A 552 -21.82 4.14 34.93
CA GLU A 552 -21.70 5.31 35.80
C GLU A 552 -20.23 5.58 36.14
N GLU A 553 -19.46 4.54 36.49
CA GLU A 553 -18.01 4.63 36.70
C GLU A 553 -17.27 5.05 35.43
N GLY A 554 -17.64 4.46 34.28
CA GLY A 554 -17.08 4.78 32.98
C GLY A 554 -17.32 6.24 32.58
N ALA A 555 -18.56 6.71 32.73
CA ALA A 555 -18.96 8.09 32.45
C ALA A 555 -18.24 9.08 33.38
N ALA A 556 -18.16 8.80 34.68
CA ALA A 556 -17.43 9.62 35.63
C ALA A 556 -15.91 9.66 35.30
N GLY A 557 -15.34 8.53 34.88
CA GLY A 557 -13.95 8.45 34.43
C GLY A 557 -13.68 9.32 33.20
N LEU A 558 -14.56 9.27 32.18
CA LEU A 558 -14.46 10.11 30.99
C LEU A 558 -14.60 11.60 31.31
N LYS A 559 -15.54 11.98 32.17
CA LYS A 559 -15.69 13.37 32.63
C LYS A 559 -14.44 13.90 33.33
N LYS A 560 -13.76 13.08 34.14
CA LYS A 560 -12.47 13.46 34.76
C LYS A 560 -11.38 13.78 33.73
N LEU A 561 -11.46 13.19 32.54
CA LEU A 561 -10.57 13.49 31.40
C LEU A 561 -11.04 14.69 30.56
N GLY A 562 -12.18 15.29 30.92
CA GLY A 562 -12.84 16.37 30.20
C GLY A 562 -13.60 15.89 28.96
N ILE A 563 -13.95 14.60 28.88
CA ILE A 563 -14.69 14.01 27.77
C ILE A 563 -16.17 13.96 28.16
N SER A 564 -17.00 14.70 27.43
CA SER A 564 -18.45 14.81 27.68
C SER A 564 -19.30 14.11 26.62
N TYR A 565 -18.70 13.76 25.48
CA TYR A 565 -19.40 13.19 24.34
C TYR A 565 -18.74 11.89 23.88
N VAL A 566 -19.57 10.97 23.39
CA VAL A 566 -19.15 9.70 22.79
C VAL A 566 -19.71 9.62 21.38
N LEU A 567 -18.81 9.53 20.40
CA LEU A 567 -19.10 9.43 18.97
C LEU A 567 -18.62 8.07 18.45
N ILE A 568 -19.50 7.08 18.55
CA ILE A 568 -19.24 5.70 18.13
C ILE A 568 -20.46 5.22 17.36
N GLY A 569 -20.26 4.81 16.11
CA GLY A 569 -21.35 4.27 15.30
C GLY A 569 -21.87 2.97 15.90
N GLN A 570 -23.16 2.87 16.20
CA GLN A 570 -23.78 1.63 16.71
C GLN A 570 -24.40 0.78 15.59
N LYS A 571 -24.84 1.43 14.51
CA LYS A 571 -25.43 0.75 13.34
C LYS A 571 -24.36 0.58 12.28
N ASN A 572 -24.19 -0.66 11.80
CA ASN A 572 -23.26 -1.05 10.73
C ASN A 572 -21.76 -0.82 11.00
N ASN A 573 -21.39 -0.41 12.22
CA ASN A 573 -20.01 -0.39 12.64
C ASN A 573 -19.61 -1.75 13.21
N LEU A 574 -18.65 -2.40 12.57
CA LEU A 574 -18.18 -3.71 13.03
C LEU A 574 -17.42 -3.61 14.36
N ASP A 575 -16.80 -2.47 14.69
CA ASP A 575 -16.08 -2.27 15.96
C ASP A 575 -17.03 -2.42 17.15
N PHE A 576 -18.27 -2.00 16.97
CA PHE A 576 -19.30 -2.07 18.01
C PHE A 576 -19.66 -3.51 18.41
N ILE A 577 -19.36 -4.50 17.56
CA ILE A 577 -19.48 -5.93 17.90
C ILE A 577 -18.58 -6.30 19.08
N TYR A 578 -17.38 -5.69 19.14
CA TYR A 578 -16.46 -5.85 20.26
C TYR A 578 -16.88 -4.96 21.44
N PHE A 579 -17.21 -3.69 21.20
CA PHE A 579 -17.51 -2.73 22.26
C PHE A 579 -18.70 -3.13 23.13
N ARG A 580 -19.78 -3.67 22.54
CA ARG A 580 -20.96 -4.15 23.28
C ARG A 580 -20.69 -5.27 24.29
N LYS A 581 -19.48 -5.86 24.31
CA LYS A 581 -19.07 -6.85 25.31
C LYS A 581 -18.75 -6.22 26.66
N PHE A 582 -18.70 -4.89 26.75
CA PHE A 582 -18.34 -4.15 27.95
C PHE A 582 -19.53 -3.30 28.45
N PRO A 583 -19.79 -3.25 29.77
CA PRO A 583 -21.01 -2.66 30.31
C PRO A 583 -21.22 -1.19 29.94
N PHE A 584 -20.14 -0.41 29.85
CA PHE A 584 -20.19 0.99 29.46
C PHE A 584 -20.82 1.17 28.06
N PHE A 585 -20.30 0.50 27.04
CA PHE A 585 -20.78 0.68 25.67
C PHE A 585 -22.15 0.04 25.45
N GLU A 586 -22.46 -1.06 26.16
CA GLU A 586 -23.78 -1.70 26.12
C GLU A 586 -24.88 -0.74 26.59
N LYS A 587 -24.66 -0.02 27.70
CA LYS A 587 -25.64 0.93 28.27
C LYS A 587 -25.57 2.34 27.70
N CYS A 588 -24.50 2.70 26.98
CA CYS A 588 -24.30 4.06 26.46
C CYS A 588 -25.49 4.56 25.61
N SER A 589 -26.14 3.69 24.83
CA SER A 589 -27.30 4.07 24.02
C SER A 589 -28.58 4.33 24.79
N SER A 590 -28.78 3.63 25.91
CA SER A 590 -30.01 3.73 26.71
C SER A 590 -29.88 4.75 27.85
N SER A 591 -28.66 4.99 28.32
CA SER A 591 -28.39 5.81 29.51
C SER A 591 -27.82 7.19 29.16
N GLY A 592 -27.15 7.35 28.02
CA GLY A 592 -26.69 8.65 27.52
C GLY A 592 -27.80 9.41 26.80
N ARG A 593 -27.74 10.75 26.83
CA ARG A 593 -28.65 11.57 26.04
C ARG A 593 -28.24 11.48 24.57
N GLN A 594 -29.09 10.86 23.77
CA GLN A 594 -28.84 10.68 22.35
C GLN A 594 -29.03 11.99 21.60
N ILE A 595 -27.94 12.53 21.06
CA ILE A 595 -27.93 13.75 20.24
C ILE A 595 -28.18 13.39 18.77
N ILE A 596 -27.45 12.39 18.28
CA ILE A 596 -27.65 11.83 16.93
C ILE A 596 -27.94 10.34 17.08
N LYS A 597 -29.08 9.92 16.55
CA LYS A 597 -29.60 8.57 16.73
C LYS A 597 -28.62 7.51 16.25
N GLY A 598 -28.12 6.70 17.18
CA GLY A 598 -27.24 5.56 16.91
C GLY A 598 -25.76 5.92 16.73
N LEU A 599 -25.35 7.16 17.01
CA LEU A 599 -24.01 7.65 16.66
C LEU A 599 -23.38 8.57 17.71
N LEU A 600 -24.08 9.60 18.17
CA LEU A 600 -23.56 10.61 19.09
C LEU A 600 -24.37 10.67 20.39
N TYR A 601 -23.67 10.58 21.51
CA TYR A 601 -24.23 10.55 22.85
C TYR A 601 -23.55 11.60 23.74
N GLU A 602 -24.35 12.35 24.47
CA GLU A 602 -23.91 13.21 25.57
C GLU A 602 -23.99 12.41 26.88
N LEU A 603 -22.90 12.41 27.64
CA LEU A 603 -22.86 11.74 28.94
C LEU A 603 -23.80 12.46 29.93
N PRO A 604 -24.49 11.73 30.84
CA PRO A 604 -25.42 12.34 31.79
C PRO A 604 -24.75 13.46 32.60
N SER A 605 -25.47 14.55 32.88
CA SER A 605 -25.04 15.52 33.90
C SER A 605 -25.18 14.86 35.28
N ASP A 606 -24.23 15.10 36.19
CA ASP A 606 -24.27 14.53 37.55
C ASP A 606 -25.49 15.00 38.36
#